data_AF-K5WPM1-F1
#
_entry.id   AF-K5WPM1-F1
#
_cell.length_a   1.000
_cell.length_b   1.000
_cell.length_c   1.000
_cell.angle_alpha   90.00
_cell.angle_beta   90.00
_cell.angle_gamma   90.00
#
_symmetry.space_group_name_H-M   'P 1'
#
loop_
_entity.id
_entity.type
_entity.pdbx_description
1 polymer ?
#
loop_
_entity_poly.entity_id
_entity_poly.type
_entity_poly.pdbx_seq_one_letter_code
_entity_poly.pdbx_strand_id
1 'polypeptide(L)'
;MSSKLLPGQPIQIPRGPAPQLGAGRTRAMVLSISKTRPNPPAPNTVVLGTITRLSPLQAVLSITVVDGVPLPPGEEFTGVIRVQDVRATEKDKVKIADCFRGGDVVKGLVISLGDARSYYVTTARNDLGVIFATSEAGATMEPVSWQEMRCPKTGRIEKRKCAKPEGL
;
A
#
# COMPACT_ATOMS: atom_id res chain seq x y z
N MET A 1 -37.06 52.18 27.34
CA MET A 1 -38.34 52.13 26.60
C MET A 1 -38.25 51.02 25.58
N SER A 2 -39.17 50.06 25.67
CA SER A 2 -39.19 48.78 24.95
C SER A 2 -39.11 48.89 23.44
N SER A 3 -38.37 47.98 22.81
CA SER A 3 -38.63 47.52 21.45
C SER A 3 -38.54 46.01 21.41
N LYS A 4 -39.71 45.40 21.26
CA LYS A 4 -39.99 43.98 21.32
C LYS A 4 -39.41 43.28 20.08
N LEU A 5 -38.67 42.20 20.26
CA LEU A 5 -38.35 41.26 19.18
C LEU A 5 -39.46 40.21 19.09
N LEU A 6 -40.09 40.11 17.91
CA LEU A 6 -41.04 39.07 17.55
C LEU A 6 -40.28 37.87 16.92
N PRO A 7 -40.64 36.61 17.20
CA PRO A 7 -39.96 35.45 16.61
C PRO A 7 -40.37 35.27 15.13
N GLY A 8 -39.39 35.16 14.22
CA GLY A 8 -39.62 34.71 12.84
C GLY A 8 -39.01 35.54 11.71
N GLN A 9 -38.25 36.60 11.99
CA GLN A 9 -37.67 37.43 10.92
C GLN A 9 -36.27 36.94 10.52
N PRO A 10 -35.97 36.74 9.21
CA PRO A 10 -34.64 36.33 8.76
C PRO A 10 -33.60 37.45 9.02
N ILE A 11 -32.49 37.07 9.65
CA ILE A 11 -31.37 37.95 9.97
C ILE A 11 -30.72 38.42 8.66
N GLN A 12 -30.70 39.74 8.43
CA GLN A 12 -29.96 40.35 7.32
C GLN A 12 -28.47 40.41 7.69
N ILE A 13 -27.65 39.57 7.05
CA ILE A 13 -26.20 39.62 7.18
C ILE A 13 -25.70 40.72 6.24
N PRO A 14 -25.02 41.79 6.72
CA PRO A 14 -24.48 42.80 5.84
C PRO A 14 -23.41 42.20 4.93
N ARG A 15 -23.61 42.31 3.61
CA ARG A 15 -22.61 41.93 2.60
C ARG A 15 -21.42 42.89 2.70
N GLY A 16 -20.27 42.37 3.11
CA GLY A 16 -19.01 43.10 3.05
C GLY A 16 -18.65 43.49 1.60
N PRO A 17 -17.81 44.51 1.41
CA PRO A 17 -17.40 44.96 0.09
C PRO A 17 -16.61 43.86 -0.64
N ALA A 18 -16.93 43.66 -1.92
CA ALA A 18 -16.21 42.73 -2.78
C ALA A 18 -14.75 43.20 -2.97
N PRO A 19 -13.74 42.32 -2.85
CA PRO A 19 -12.35 42.69 -3.09
C PRO A 19 -12.14 43.01 -4.57
N GLN A 20 -11.70 44.23 -4.87
CA GLN A 20 -11.30 44.64 -6.22
C GLN A 20 -9.86 44.18 -6.50
N LEU A 21 -9.66 43.45 -7.58
CA LEU A 21 -8.37 42.90 -7.99
C LEU A 21 -7.50 44.01 -8.60
N GLY A 22 -6.60 44.58 -7.80
CA GLY A 22 -5.63 45.58 -8.25
C GLY A 22 -4.59 44.99 -9.22
N ALA A 23 -4.30 45.73 -10.28
CA ALA A 23 -3.29 45.42 -11.29
C ALA A 23 -1.86 45.54 -10.70
N GLY A 24 -1.44 44.54 -9.93
CA GLY A 24 -0.06 44.35 -9.49
C GLY A 24 0.57 43.20 -10.27
N ARG A 25 1.55 43.50 -11.13
CA ARG A 25 2.42 42.50 -11.77
C ARG A 25 3.39 41.93 -10.73
N THR A 26 2.90 41.13 -9.81
CA THR A 26 3.72 40.16 -9.08
C THR A 26 3.62 38.84 -9.83
N ARG A 27 4.75 38.32 -10.33
CA ARG A 27 4.84 36.93 -10.78
C ARG A 27 4.62 36.03 -9.57
N ALA A 28 3.37 35.85 -9.17
CA ALA A 28 2.96 34.75 -8.35
C ALA A 28 3.15 33.51 -9.23
N MET A 29 4.31 32.87 -9.11
CA MET A 29 4.45 31.49 -9.53
C MET A 29 3.48 30.72 -8.64
N VAL A 30 2.31 30.43 -9.19
CA VAL A 30 1.40 29.44 -8.61
C VAL A 30 2.20 28.15 -8.65
N LEU A 31 2.83 27.80 -7.54
CA LEU A 31 3.28 26.44 -7.29
C LEU A 31 1.98 25.63 -7.23
N SER A 32 1.49 25.21 -8.40
CA SER A 32 0.55 24.11 -8.46
C SER A 32 1.28 22.96 -7.81
N ILE A 33 0.96 22.66 -6.56
CA ILE A 33 1.29 21.38 -5.95
C ILE A 33 0.55 20.40 -6.85
N SER A 34 1.26 19.89 -7.86
CA SER A 34 0.78 18.82 -8.69
C SER A 34 0.61 17.66 -7.73
N LYS A 35 -0.62 17.50 -7.22
CA LYS A 35 -1.04 16.27 -6.58
C LYS A 35 -0.90 15.24 -7.68
N THR A 36 0.27 14.61 -7.74
CA THR A 36 0.57 13.54 -8.67
C THR A 36 -0.45 12.48 -8.36
N ARG A 37 -1.50 12.42 -9.20
CA ARG A 37 -2.51 11.38 -9.06
C ARG A 37 -1.74 10.07 -9.13
N PRO A 38 -1.84 9.20 -8.13
CA PRO A 38 -1.14 7.93 -8.21
C PRO A 38 -1.63 7.20 -9.45
N ASN A 39 -0.68 6.82 -10.29
CA ASN A 39 -0.99 6.01 -11.45
C ASN A 39 -1.51 4.66 -10.93
N PRO A 40 -2.71 4.22 -11.35
CA PRO A 40 -3.19 2.91 -10.97
C PRO A 40 -2.21 1.85 -11.50
N PRO A 41 -1.88 0.83 -10.69
CA PRO A 41 -0.96 -0.21 -11.12
C PRO A 41 -1.51 -0.94 -12.35
N ALA A 42 -0.74 -0.92 -13.43
CA ALA A 42 -1.08 -1.65 -14.64
C ALA A 42 -0.81 -3.16 -14.45
N PRO A 43 -1.51 -4.03 -15.18
CA PRO A 43 -1.15 -5.44 -15.27
C PRO A 43 0.31 -5.61 -15.66
N ASN A 44 0.97 -6.63 -15.10
CA ASN A 44 2.40 -6.93 -15.25
C ASN A 44 3.36 -5.90 -14.65
N THR A 45 2.90 -5.05 -13.73
CA THR A 45 3.76 -4.13 -12.98
C THR A 45 4.21 -4.76 -11.66
N VAL A 46 5.47 -4.52 -11.28
CA VAL A 46 6.00 -4.94 -9.97
C VAL A 46 5.54 -3.96 -8.90
N VAL A 47 5.02 -4.49 -7.81
CA VAL A 47 4.52 -3.73 -6.66
C VAL A 47 5.18 -4.19 -5.37
N LEU A 48 5.37 -3.25 -4.45
CA LEU A 48 5.73 -3.56 -3.06
C LEU A 48 4.55 -3.22 -2.17
N GLY A 49 4.29 -4.09 -1.21
CA GLY A 49 3.26 -3.84 -0.22
C GLY A 49 3.48 -4.60 1.07
N THR A 50 2.77 -4.19 2.10
CA THR A 50 2.80 -4.80 3.43
C THR A 50 1.61 -5.71 3.62
N ILE A 51 1.81 -6.90 4.17
CA ILE A 51 0.72 -7.84 4.46
C ILE A 51 -0.09 -7.30 5.62
N THR A 52 -1.37 -7.01 5.38
CA THR A 52 -2.29 -6.47 6.39
C THR A 52 -3.15 -7.55 7.01
N ARG A 53 -3.61 -8.52 6.21
CA ARG A 53 -4.48 -9.61 6.68
C ARG A 53 -4.12 -10.93 6.00
N LEU A 54 -4.28 -12.01 6.75
CA LEU A 54 -4.05 -13.37 6.27
C LEU A 54 -5.30 -14.20 6.43
N SER A 55 -5.53 -15.06 5.45
CA SER A 55 -6.57 -16.09 5.45
C SER A 55 -5.96 -17.38 4.87
N PRO A 56 -6.52 -18.56 5.17
CA PRO A 56 -5.98 -19.81 4.66
C PRO A 56 -5.86 -19.87 3.13
N LEU A 57 -6.78 -19.18 2.43
CA LEU A 57 -6.87 -19.18 0.97
C LEU A 57 -6.19 -17.98 0.29
N GLN A 58 -5.94 -16.90 1.04
CA GLN A 58 -5.42 -15.66 0.47
C GLN A 58 -4.73 -14.77 1.51
N ALA A 59 -3.78 -13.96 1.04
CA ALA A 59 -3.15 -12.89 1.79
C ALA A 59 -3.56 -11.55 1.19
N VAL A 60 -3.94 -10.60 2.05
CA VAL A 60 -4.26 -9.22 1.67
C VAL A 60 -3.06 -8.35 2.01
N LEU A 61 -2.64 -7.53 1.05
CA LEU A 61 -1.56 -6.57 1.21
C LEU A 61 -2.03 -5.16 0.89
N SER A 62 -1.41 -4.18 1.55
CA SER A 62 -1.50 -2.77 1.21
C SER A 62 -0.31 -2.41 0.32
N ILE A 63 -0.59 -2.07 -0.93
CA ILE A 63 0.42 -1.68 -1.92
C ILE A 63 0.80 -0.23 -1.67
N THR A 64 2.10 0.00 -1.47
CA THR A 64 2.67 1.31 -1.17
C THR A 64 3.62 1.79 -2.28
N VAL A 65 4.14 0.88 -3.10
CA VAL A 65 5.06 1.22 -4.20
C VAL A 65 4.60 0.50 -5.47
N VAL A 66 4.57 1.24 -6.57
CA VAL A 66 4.23 0.74 -7.90
C VAL A 66 5.36 1.11 -8.86
N ASP A 67 5.96 0.12 -9.51
CA ASP A 67 7.06 0.31 -10.47
C ASP A 67 8.25 1.11 -9.93
N GLY A 68 8.58 0.89 -8.65
CA GLY A 68 9.64 1.65 -7.95
C GLY A 68 9.24 3.07 -7.54
N VAL A 69 8.05 3.54 -7.90
CA VAL A 69 7.52 4.84 -7.49
C VAL A 69 6.65 4.67 -6.23
N PRO A 70 7.02 5.29 -5.10
CA PRO A 70 6.20 5.26 -3.90
C PRO A 70 4.92 6.08 -4.11
N LEU A 71 3.81 5.56 -3.61
CA LEU A 71 2.52 6.24 -3.64
C LEU A 71 2.51 7.39 -2.62
N PRO A 72 1.74 8.47 -2.89
CA PRO A 72 1.60 9.57 -1.94
C PRO A 72 0.96 9.08 -0.62
N PRO A 73 1.34 9.70 0.52
CA PRO A 73 0.83 9.29 1.83
C PRO A 73 -0.69 9.41 1.89
N GLY A 74 -1.35 8.33 2.30
CA GLY A 74 -2.81 8.22 2.39
C GLY A 74 -3.49 7.65 1.14
N GLU A 75 -2.76 7.36 0.08
CA GLU A 75 -3.27 6.63 -1.09
C GLU A 75 -2.59 5.26 -1.17
N GLU A 76 -3.30 4.22 -0.72
CA GLU A 76 -2.87 2.83 -0.77
C GLU A 76 -3.84 2.00 -1.60
N PHE A 77 -3.30 1.05 -2.37
CA PHE A 77 -4.11 0.12 -3.13
C PHE A 77 -4.16 -1.23 -2.41
N THR A 78 -5.32 -1.88 -2.41
CA THR A 78 -5.44 -3.21 -1.83
C THR A 78 -5.01 -4.25 -2.85
N GLY A 79 -4.04 -5.08 -2.50
CA GLY A 79 -3.64 -6.26 -3.26
C GLY A 79 -4.13 -7.54 -2.57
N VAL A 80 -4.38 -8.59 -3.36
CA VAL A 80 -4.73 -9.92 -2.88
C VAL A 80 -3.86 -10.96 -3.58
N ILE A 81 -3.16 -11.76 -2.80
CA ILE A 81 -2.39 -12.92 -3.24
C ILE A 81 -3.17 -14.17 -2.85
N ARG A 82 -3.65 -14.93 -3.83
CA ARG A 82 -4.39 -16.18 -3.60
C ARG A 82 -3.42 -17.35 -3.48
N VAL A 83 -3.83 -18.45 -2.84
CA VAL A 83 -2.99 -19.64 -2.63
C VAL A 83 -2.38 -20.18 -3.93
N GLN A 84 -3.14 -20.18 -5.03
CA GLN A 84 -2.66 -20.62 -6.35
C GLN A 84 -1.68 -19.68 -7.04
N ASP A 85 -1.53 -18.44 -6.55
CA ASP A 85 -0.68 -17.41 -7.13
C ASP A 85 0.63 -17.21 -6.35
N VAL A 86 0.87 -18.05 -5.33
CA VAL A 86 2.07 -17.97 -4.47
C VAL A 86 3.28 -18.63 -5.10
N ARG A 87 3.15 -19.82 -5.69
CA ARG A 87 4.26 -20.57 -6.32
C ARG A 87 3.89 -20.95 -7.75
N ALA A 88 4.88 -21.00 -8.64
CA ALA A 88 4.66 -21.52 -9.99
C ALA A 88 4.36 -23.03 -9.99
N THR A 89 5.03 -23.77 -9.11
CA THR A 89 4.92 -25.23 -8.96
C THR A 89 4.27 -25.60 -7.62
N GLU A 90 3.69 -26.81 -7.55
CA GLU A 90 3.12 -27.39 -6.32
C GLU A 90 2.09 -26.51 -5.60
N LYS A 91 1.21 -25.85 -6.36
CA LYS A 91 0.20 -24.90 -5.85
C LYS A 91 -0.71 -25.51 -4.78
N ASP A 92 -1.01 -26.80 -4.88
CA ASP A 92 -1.90 -27.52 -3.95
C ASP A 92 -1.30 -27.76 -2.56
N LYS A 93 0.03 -27.72 -2.45
CA LYS A 93 0.75 -27.91 -1.17
C LYS A 93 1.04 -26.60 -0.46
N VAL A 94 0.78 -25.46 -1.10
CA VAL A 94 1.08 -24.15 -0.54
C VAL A 94 0.16 -23.83 0.62
N LYS A 95 0.75 -23.42 1.74
CA LYS A 95 0.01 -22.82 2.87
C LYS A 95 0.40 -21.36 3.00
N ILE A 96 -0.59 -20.48 3.02
CA ILE A 96 -0.38 -19.03 3.14
C ILE A 96 0.38 -18.69 4.44
N ALA A 97 0.04 -19.35 5.54
CA ALA A 97 0.69 -19.14 6.84
C ALA A 97 2.19 -19.49 6.87
N ASP A 98 2.64 -20.39 5.99
CA ASP A 98 4.05 -20.75 5.85
C ASP A 98 4.80 -19.81 4.88
N CYS A 99 4.07 -18.99 4.12
CA CYS A 99 4.65 -18.11 3.11
C CYS A 99 4.75 -16.66 3.58
N PHE A 100 3.74 -16.18 4.30
CA PHE A 100 3.59 -14.77 4.69
C PHE A 100 3.11 -14.63 6.13
N ARG A 101 3.56 -13.57 6.81
CA ARG A 101 3.02 -13.09 8.09
C ARG A 101 2.55 -11.64 8.01
N GLY A 102 1.67 -11.26 8.93
CA GLY A 102 1.21 -9.87 9.05
C GLY A 102 2.40 -8.95 9.33
N GLY A 103 2.47 -7.84 8.60
CA GLY A 103 3.57 -6.88 8.68
C GLY A 103 4.75 -7.17 7.73
N ASP A 104 4.74 -8.30 7.02
CA ASP A 104 5.79 -8.60 6.02
C ASP A 104 5.71 -7.66 4.83
N VAL A 105 6.87 -7.23 4.32
CA VAL A 105 6.96 -6.51 3.06
C VAL A 105 7.20 -7.53 1.95
N VAL A 106 6.32 -7.52 0.96
CA VAL A 106 6.28 -8.48 -0.15
C VAL A 106 6.43 -7.74 -1.47
N LYS A 107 7.32 -8.25 -2.32
CA LYS A 107 7.44 -7.89 -3.74
C LYS A 107 6.57 -8.84 -4.54
N GLY A 108 5.62 -8.30 -5.29
CA GLY A 108 4.68 -9.05 -6.10
C GLY A 108 4.51 -8.44 -7.49
N LEU A 109 3.87 -9.20 -8.37
CA LEU A 109 3.52 -8.75 -9.73
C LEU A 109 2.01 -8.67 -9.86
N VAL A 110 1.49 -7.54 -10.34
CA VAL A 110 0.06 -7.38 -10.58
C VAL A 110 -0.35 -8.21 -11.79
N ILE A 111 -1.32 -9.11 -11.62
CA ILE A 111 -1.87 -9.93 -12.71
C ILE A 111 -2.99 -9.15 -13.40
N SER A 112 -3.93 -8.65 -12.61
CA SER A 112 -5.09 -7.93 -13.10
C SER A 112 -5.65 -7.04 -11.99
N LEU A 113 -6.45 -6.06 -12.39
CA LEU A 113 -7.44 -5.48 -11.49
C LEU A 113 -8.45 -6.62 -11.22
N GLY A 114 -8.54 -7.10 -9.99
CA GLY A 114 -9.39 -8.23 -9.63
C GLY A 114 -10.85 -7.79 -9.53
N ASP A 115 -11.33 -7.65 -8.30
CA ASP A 115 -12.63 -7.07 -7.97
C ASP A 115 -12.54 -5.53 -7.88
N ALA A 116 -13.69 -4.85 -7.75
CA ALA A 116 -13.82 -3.39 -7.86
C ALA A 116 -12.89 -2.55 -6.96
N ARG A 117 -12.21 -3.15 -5.97
CA ARG A 117 -11.28 -2.47 -5.06
C ARG A 117 -9.97 -3.21 -4.77
N SER A 118 -9.74 -4.39 -5.36
CA SER A 118 -8.54 -5.17 -5.06
C SER A 118 -7.82 -5.68 -6.31
N TYR A 119 -6.50 -5.54 -6.32
CA TYR A 119 -5.63 -6.03 -7.38
C TYR A 119 -5.22 -7.47 -7.09
N TYR A 120 -5.26 -8.34 -8.09
CA TYR A 120 -4.68 -9.67 -7.95
C TYR A 120 -3.18 -9.60 -8.17
N VAL A 121 -2.44 -10.10 -7.19
CA VAL A 121 -0.98 -10.07 -7.16
C VAL A 121 -0.47 -11.51 -7.12
N THR A 122 0.51 -11.82 -7.96
CA THR A 122 1.24 -13.09 -7.92
C THR A 122 2.63 -12.91 -7.32
N THR A 123 3.08 -13.94 -6.62
CA THR A 123 4.46 -14.11 -6.16
C THR A 123 5.10 -15.37 -6.74
N ALA A 124 4.51 -15.95 -7.79
CA ALA A 124 4.91 -17.25 -8.33
C ALA A 124 6.33 -17.32 -8.91
N ARG A 125 7.01 -16.17 -9.08
CA ARG A 125 8.38 -16.06 -9.58
C ARG A 125 9.42 -16.16 -8.44
N ASN A 126 10.69 -16.36 -8.79
CA ASN A 126 11.78 -16.53 -7.82
C ASN A 126 12.25 -15.19 -7.21
N ASP A 127 12.22 -14.12 -7.98
CA ASP A 127 12.48 -12.73 -7.57
C ASP A 127 11.31 -12.07 -6.82
N LEU A 128 10.17 -12.76 -6.71
CA LEU A 128 8.97 -12.28 -6.04
C LEU A 128 8.73 -13.06 -4.74
N GLY A 129 8.28 -12.37 -3.71
CA GLY A 129 8.11 -12.93 -2.38
C GLY A 129 8.40 -11.92 -1.27
N VAL A 130 8.61 -12.42 -0.07
CA VAL A 130 8.99 -11.63 1.10
C VAL A 130 10.40 -11.06 0.88
N ILE A 131 10.51 -9.74 0.93
CA ILE A 131 11.78 -9.01 0.86
C ILE A 131 12.24 -8.53 2.23
N PHE A 132 11.29 -8.26 3.13
CA PHE A 132 11.56 -7.83 4.48
C PHE A 132 10.56 -8.47 5.43
N ALA A 133 11.08 -9.04 6.51
CA ALA A 133 10.31 -9.67 7.56
C ALA A 133 10.81 -9.19 8.92
N THR A 134 9.87 -8.98 9.82
CA THR A 134 10.14 -8.66 11.22
C THR A 134 9.89 -9.90 12.07
N SER A 135 10.89 -10.31 12.84
CA SER A 135 10.74 -11.38 13.83
C SER A 135 9.93 -10.92 15.03
N GLU A 136 9.41 -11.87 15.81
CA GLU A 136 8.71 -11.60 17.07
C GLU A 136 9.55 -10.77 18.08
N ALA A 137 10.88 -10.88 18.00
CA ALA A 137 11.82 -10.10 18.80
C ALA A 137 12.07 -8.67 18.27
N GLY A 138 11.31 -8.23 17.27
CA GLY A 138 11.43 -6.90 16.65
C GLY A 138 12.69 -6.70 15.80
N ALA A 139 13.42 -7.76 15.48
CA ALA A 139 14.60 -7.70 14.60
C ALA A 139 14.23 -8.06 13.16
N THR A 140 14.86 -7.41 12.19
CA THR A 140 14.81 -7.79 10.78
C THR A 140 15.38 -9.20 10.62
N MET A 141 14.64 -10.06 9.93
CA MET A 141 15.07 -11.43 9.67
C MET A 141 15.96 -11.51 8.44
N GLU A 142 16.86 -12.49 8.44
CA GLU A 142 17.77 -12.75 7.32
C GLU A 142 17.28 -13.97 6.53
N PRO A 143 17.22 -13.92 5.19
CA PRO A 143 16.86 -15.07 4.38
C PRO A 143 17.98 -16.11 4.45
N VAL A 144 17.66 -17.31 4.93
CA VAL A 144 18.61 -18.45 4.96
C VAL A 144 18.43 -19.32 3.73
N SER A 145 17.19 -19.48 3.28
CA SER A 145 16.84 -20.24 2.09
C SER A 145 15.63 -19.61 1.38
N TRP A 146 15.21 -20.17 0.25
CA TRP A 146 13.99 -19.72 -0.44
C TRP A 146 12.69 -19.93 0.35
N GLN A 147 12.75 -20.69 1.45
CA GLN A 147 11.58 -21.06 2.26
C GLN A 147 11.70 -20.65 3.72
N GLU A 148 12.87 -20.15 4.16
CA GLU A 148 13.17 -19.95 5.57
C GLU A 148 13.94 -18.65 5.80
N MET A 149 13.51 -17.91 6.81
CA MET A 149 14.22 -16.75 7.36
C MET A 149 14.61 -17.02 8.80
N ARG A 150 15.76 -16.50 9.22
CA ARG A 150 16.27 -16.65 10.58
C ARG A 150 16.31 -15.31 11.28
N CYS A 151 15.87 -15.30 12.54
CA CYS A 151 16.06 -14.15 13.41
C CYS A 151 17.52 -14.10 13.89
N PRO A 152 18.26 -13.00 13.66
CA PRO A 152 19.65 -12.90 14.11
C PRO A 152 19.78 -12.81 15.63
N LYS A 153 18.75 -12.34 16.35
CA LYS A 153 18.78 -12.20 17.82
C LYS A 153 18.45 -13.51 18.55
N THR A 154 17.42 -14.23 18.11
CA THR A 154 16.92 -15.43 18.80
C THR A 154 17.41 -16.72 18.16
N GLY A 155 17.96 -16.66 16.95
CA GLY A 155 18.36 -17.82 16.16
C GLY A 155 17.20 -18.64 15.61
N ARG A 156 15.94 -18.29 15.92
CA ARG A 156 14.74 -19.01 15.48
C ARG A 156 14.58 -18.92 13.97
N ILE A 157 14.19 -20.05 13.36
CA ILE A 157 13.90 -20.16 11.93
C ILE A 157 12.39 -20.12 11.75
N GLU A 158 11.93 -19.25 10.86
CA GLU A 158 10.53 -19.12 10.47
C GLU A 158 10.39 -19.37 8.96
N LYS A 159 9.33 -20.09 8.58
CA LYS A 159 9.02 -20.31 7.17
C LYS A 159 8.45 -19.06 6.55
N ARG A 160 9.01 -18.64 5.42
CA ARG A 160 8.56 -17.52 4.58
C ARG A 160 8.94 -17.78 3.13
N LYS A 161 8.14 -17.30 2.17
CA LYS A 161 8.51 -17.37 0.74
C LYS A 161 9.46 -16.23 0.41
N CYS A 162 10.76 -16.43 0.60
CA CYS A 162 11.76 -15.39 0.37
C CYS A 162 11.93 -15.08 -1.12
N ALA A 163 12.01 -13.81 -1.47
CA ALA A 163 12.43 -13.37 -2.80
C ALA A 163 13.95 -13.50 -2.94
N LYS A 164 14.43 -13.88 -4.13
CA LYS A 164 15.88 -13.78 -4.43
C LYS A 164 16.27 -12.29 -4.50
N PRO A 165 17.28 -11.83 -3.75
CA PRO A 165 17.78 -10.47 -3.90
C PRO A 165 18.39 -10.28 -5.31
N GLU A 166 18.06 -9.17 -5.97
CA GLU A 166 18.73 -8.78 -7.21
C GLU A 166 20.12 -8.23 -6.85
N GLY A 167 21.18 -8.99 -7.18
CA GLY A 167 22.57 -8.57 -6.92
C GLY A 167 23.49 -9.62 -6.27
N LEU A 168 23.08 -10.89 -6.20
CA LEU A 168 23.91 -12.02 -5.75
C LEU A 168 23.87 -13.21 -6.71
#